data_AF-A0A0S4TAH1-F1
#
_entry.id   AF-A0A0S4TAH1-F1
#
_cell.length_a   1.000
_cell.length_b   1.000
_cell.length_c   1.000
_cell.angle_alpha   90.00
_cell.angle_beta   90.00
_cell.angle_gamma   90.00
#
_symmetry.space_group_name_H-M   'P 1'
#
loop_
_entity.id
_entity.type
_entity.pdbx_description
1 polymer ?
#
loop_
_entity_poly.entity_id
_entity_poly.type
_entity_poly.pdbx_seq_one_letter_code
_entity_poly.pdbx_strand_id
1 'polypeptide(L)'
;MEACLFDVQSLVKTIQSLQLSKANKKNGEGQFLTCMISTQGIKLSNSTLSKDVYCCSWLRKNIFKKYLYEASQTNCSRFEICLGTILNCIQVFGLDAKMVILTYDHVSLHLSITDDDGAVTDCSLCTYNISEETDEFYYSNFLDCKNVAIFDLDYVTMFPIILRELLKDLCDVGRSESKVS
;
A
#
# COMPACT_ATOMS: atom_id res chain seq x y z
N MET A 1 6.00 2.81 -16.61
CA MET A 1 6.54 3.44 -15.37
C MET A 1 7.82 2.71 -14.99
N GLU A 2 8.82 3.43 -14.49
CA GLU A 2 10.02 2.86 -13.86
C GLU A 2 10.34 3.62 -12.56
N ALA A 3 10.51 2.92 -11.44
CA ALA A 3 10.84 3.51 -10.14
C ALA A 3 11.91 2.70 -9.41
N CYS A 4 12.96 3.38 -8.93
CA CYS A 4 14.07 2.76 -8.20
C CYS A 4 14.07 3.21 -6.73
N LEU A 5 14.06 2.26 -5.82
CA LEU A 5 14.05 2.50 -4.38
C LEU A 5 15.19 1.73 -3.70
N PHE A 6 15.99 2.41 -2.88
CA PHE A 6 17.02 1.78 -2.05
C PHE A 6 16.51 1.32 -0.68
N ASP A 7 15.51 2.00 -0.12
CA ASP A 7 14.92 1.61 1.15
C ASP A 7 13.85 0.52 0.95
N VAL A 8 14.30 -0.69 0.61
CA VAL A 8 13.42 -1.85 0.37
C VAL A 8 12.65 -2.22 1.64
N GLN A 9 13.26 -2.08 2.82
CA GLN A 9 12.63 -2.44 4.08
C GLN A 9 11.47 -1.51 4.43
N SER A 10 11.56 -0.21 4.14
CA SER A 10 10.43 0.70 4.29
C SER A 10 9.30 0.39 3.31
N LEU A 11 9.60 -0.08 2.09
CA LEU A 11 8.58 -0.56 1.15
C LEU A 11 7.86 -1.80 1.68
N VAL A 12 8.60 -2.78 2.19
CA VAL A 12 8.03 -3.99 2.82
C VAL A 12 7.10 -3.60 3.97
N LYS A 13 7.57 -2.77 4.91
CA LYS A 13 6.77 -2.29 6.05
C LYS A 13 5.53 -1.52 5.59
N THR A 14 5.67 -0.72 4.54
CA THR A 14 4.55 0.01 3.94
C THR A 14 3.49 -0.96 3.41
N ILE A 15 3.88 -1.96 2.63
CA ILE A 15 2.94 -2.94 2.08
C ILE A 15 2.29 -3.76 3.21
N GLN A 16 3.07 -4.20 4.20
CA GLN A 16 2.58 -4.94 5.37
C GLN A 16 1.56 -4.12 6.19
N SER A 17 1.75 -2.81 6.32
CA SER A 17 0.81 -1.93 7.05
C SER A 17 -0.58 -1.84 6.40
N LEU A 18 -0.70 -2.27 5.14
CA LEU A 18 -1.96 -2.29 4.39
C LEU A 18 -2.66 -3.66 4.45
N GLN A 19 -2.11 -4.64 5.16
CA GLN A 19 -2.72 -5.96 5.32
C GLN A 19 -3.85 -5.89 6.35
N LEU A 20 -5.08 -6.21 5.94
CA LEU A 20 -6.28 -6.09 6.76
C LEU A 20 -6.97 -7.46 6.90
N SER A 21 -7.28 -7.90 8.12
CA SER A 21 -7.82 -9.25 8.38
C SER A 21 -9.14 -9.57 7.66
N LYS A 22 -9.93 -8.55 7.30
CA LYS A 22 -11.24 -8.67 6.60
C LYS A 22 -11.22 -8.12 5.17
N ALA A 23 -10.06 -8.06 4.52
CA ALA A 23 -9.91 -7.63 3.13
C ALA A 23 -9.74 -8.80 2.13
N ASN A 24 -9.78 -10.06 2.60
CA ASN A 24 -9.70 -11.21 1.70
C ASN A 24 -10.90 -11.23 0.76
N LYS A 25 -10.68 -11.38 -0.55
CA LYS A 25 -11.78 -11.54 -1.51
C LYS A 25 -12.56 -12.82 -1.20
N LYS A 26 -13.89 -12.77 -1.38
CA LYS A 26 -14.84 -13.86 -1.03
C LYS A 26 -14.51 -15.21 -1.67
N ASN A 27 -13.74 -15.22 -2.75
CA ASN A 27 -13.40 -16.42 -3.53
C ASN A 27 -12.11 -17.12 -3.06
N GLY A 28 -11.50 -16.67 -1.95
CA GLY A 28 -10.27 -17.29 -1.42
C GLY A 28 -8.98 -16.86 -2.15
N GLU A 29 -9.06 -15.89 -3.07
CA GLU A 29 -7.92 -15.39 -3.87
C GLU A 29 -6.92 -14.52 -3.07
N GLY A 30 -7.13 -14.39 -1.75
CA GLY A 30 -6.28 -13.59 -0.87
C GLY A 30 -6.65 -12.10 -0.84
N GLN A 31 -5.69 -11.28 -0.41
CA GLN A 31 -5.84 -9.81 -0.36
C GLN A 31 -5.20 -9.19 -1.58
N PHE A 32 -5.83 -8.13 -2.08
CA PHE A 32 -5.34 -7.35 -3.19
C PHE A 32 -5.09 -5.92 -2.76
N LEU A 33 -4.03 -5.33 -3.28
CA LEU A 33 -3.77 -3.91 -3.16
C LEU A 33 -4.21 -3.21 -4.43
N THR A 34 -4.99 -2.16 -4.28
CA THR A 34 -5.21 -1.18 -5.34
C THR A 34 -3.93 -0.34 -5.45
N CYS A 35 -3.33 -0.34 -6.63
CA CYS A 35 -2.17 0.47 -6.96
C CYS A 35 -2.60 1.59 -7.92
N MET A 36 -2.26 2.84 -7.57
CA MET A 36 -2.43 3.99 -8.45
C MET A 36 -1.07 4.64 -8.68
N ILE A 37 -0.64 4.68 -9.94
CA ILE A 37 0.61 5.28 -10.37
C ILE A 37 0.32 6.60 -11.06
N SER A 38 1.04 7.67 -10.68
CA SER A 38 0.89 9.00 -11.25
C SER A 38 2.23 9.72 -11.40
N THR A 39 2.23 10.95 -11.91
CA THR A 39 3.41 11.82 -11.94
C THR A 39 3.93 12.21 -10.54
N GLN A 40 3.12 12.01 -9.48
CA GLN A 40 3.49 12.36 -8.10
C GLN A 40 4.04 11.18 -7.30
N GLY A 41 3.96 9.96 -7.83
CA GLY A 41 4.39 8.74 -7.16
C GLY A 41 3.34 7.64 -7.22
N ILE A 42 3.44 6.71 -6.28
CA ILE A 42 2.61 5.50 -6.19
C ILE A 42 1.77 5.57 -4.92
N LYS A 43 0.46 5.36 -5.06
CA LYS A 43 -0.47 5.13 -3.96
C LYS A 43 -0.80 3.65 -3.92
N LEU A 44 -0.68 3.05 -2.74
CA LEU A 44 -1.15 1.71 -2.45
C LEU A 44 -2.31 1.82 -1.48
N SER A 45 -3.39 1.10 -1.70
CA SER A 45 -4.52 1.07 -0.77
C SER A 45 -5.17 -0.30 -0.67
N ASN A 46 -5.83 -0.50 0.46
CA ASN A 46 -6.64 -1.67 0.76
C ASN A 46 -7.87 -1.24 1.55
N SER A 47 -8.95 -2.01 1.44
CA SER A 47 -10.17 -1.78 2.20
C SER A 47 -10.76 -3.12 2.64
N THR A 48 -11.44 -3.11 3.78
CA THR A 48 -12.27 -4.26 4.18
C THR A 48 -13.41 -4.48 3.19
N LEU A 49 -13.92 -5.71 3.10
CA LEU A 49 -15.07 -6.03 2.23
C LEU A 49 -16.33 -5.21 2.56
N SER A 50 -16.51 -4.85 3.83
CA SER A 50 -17.58 -3.98 4.33
C SER A 50 -17.37 -2.50 4.02
N LYS A 51 -16.20 -2.11 3.50
CA LYS A 51 -15.80 -0.72 3.20
C LYS A 51 -15.84 0.24 4.41
N ASP A 52 -15.86 -0.32 5.62
CA ASP A 52 -15.83 0.41 6.90
C ASP A 52 -14.41 0.82 7.31
N VAL A 53 -13.39 0.15 6.78
CA VAL A 53 -11.98 0.49 7.01
C VAL A 53 -11.29 0.63 5.66
N TYR A 54 -10.62 1.77 5.51
CA TYR A 54 -9.78 2.10 4.36
C TYR A 54 -8.37 2.45 4.85
N CYS A 55 -7.36 1.82 4.27
CA CYS A 55 -5.96 2.13 4.54
C CYS A 55 -5.26 2.45 3.24
N CYS A 56 -4.41 3.47 3.26
CA CYS A 56 -3.58 3.81 2.12
C CYS A 56 -2.19 4.27 2.56
N SER A 57 -1.22 4.08 1.67
CA SER A 57 0.11 4.63 1.79
C SER A 57 0.53 5.29 0.50
N TRP A 58 1.30 6.37 0.64
CA TRP A 58 1.74 7.23 -0.45
C TRP A 58 3.25 7.22 -0.55
N LEU A 59 3.76 6.53 -1.56
CA LEU A 59 5.15 6.53 -1.95
C LEU A 59 5.38 7.70 -2.91
N ARG A 60 5.69 8.88 -2.35
CA ARG A 60 5.92 10.09 -3.15
C ARG A 60 7.15 9.95 -4.03
N LYS A 61 7.14 10.54 -5.22
CA LYS A 61 8.24 10.45 -6.20
C LYS A 61 9.64 10.73 -5.64
N ASN A 62 9.75 11.55 -4.59
CA ASN A 62 11.01 11.98 -4.00
C ASN A 62 11.68 10.92 -3.11
N ILE A 63 10.97 9.85 -2.73
CA ILE A 63 11.61 8.73 -2.00
C ILE A 63 12.41 7.83 -2.95
N PHE A 64 12.11 7.87 -4.24
CA PHE A 64 12.76 7.07 -5.26
C PHE A 64 14.03 7.76 -5.74
N LYS A 65 15.10 6.99 -5.95
CA LYS A 65 16.32 7.49 -6.59
C LYS A 65 16.07 7.90 -8.04
N LYS A 66 15.21 7.15 -8.72
CA LYS A 66 14.76 7.38 -10.10
C LYS A 66 13.26 7.11 -10.14
N TYR A 67 12.50 8.01 -10.75
CA TYR A 67 11.06 7.84 -10.98
C TYR A 67 10.69 8.40 -12.35
N LEU A 68 10.26 7.53 -13.25
CA LEU A 68 9.85 7.85 -14.61
C LEU A 68 8.41 7.37 -14.81
N TYR A 69 7.52 8.31 -15.11
CA TYR A 69 6.14 8.03 -15.48
C TYR A 69 5.76 8.91 -16.66
N GLU A 70 5.51 8.27 -17.80
CA GLU A 70 4.92 8.93 -18.96
C GLU A 70 3.41 8.95 -18.78
N ALA A 71 2.84 10.15 -18.62
CA ALA A 71 1.39 10.30 -18.51
C ALA A 71 0.76 9.99 -19.87
N SER A 72 -0.11 8.98 -19.93
CA SER A 72 -1.02 8.79 -21.07
C SER A 72 -2.27 9.66 -20.88
N GLN A 73 -3.27 9.52 -21.76
CA GLN A 73 -4.51 10.32 -21.76
C GLN A 73 -5.25 10.33 -20.40
N THR A 74 -5.01 9.32 -19.55
CA THR A 74 -5.43 9.31 -18.15
C THR A 74 -4.27 9.75 -17.25
N ASN A 75 -4.51 10.70 -16.34
CA ASN A 75 -3.48 11.26 -15.44
C ASN A 75 -2.87 10.24 -14.45
N CYS A 76 -3.35 9.00 -14.46
CA CYS A 76 -2.85 7.90 -13.64
C CYS A 76 -3.16 6.54 -14.27
N SER A 77 -2.34 5.55 -13.94
CA SER A 77 -2.60 4.13 -14.18
C SER A 77 -3.10 3.49 -12.89
N ARG A 78 -4.09 2.59 -12.99
CA ARG A 78 -4.69 1.94 -11.83
C ARG A 78 -4.86 0.45 -12.09
N PHE A 79 -4.50 -0.38 -11.12
CA PHE A 79 -4.65 -1.84 -11.19
C PHE A 79 -4.66 -2.44 -9.78
N GLU A 80 -5.08 -3.69 -9.67
CA GLU A 80 -4.92 -4.49 -8.45
C GLU A 80 -3.76 -5.48 -8.58
N ILE A 81 -3.13 -5.77 -7.44
CA ILE A 81 -2.08 -6.78 -7.34
C ILE A 81 -2.26 -7.60 -6.06
N CYS A 82 -1.98 -8.90 -6.12
CA CYS A 82 -2.04 -9.75 -4.93
C CYS A 82 -0.98 -9.33 -3.91
N LEU A 83 -1.43 -8.98 -2.69
CA LEU A 83 -0.60 -8.49 -1.59
C LEU A 83 0.44 -9.53 -1.18
N GLY A 84 0.05 -10.80 -1.08
CA GLY A 84 0.96 -11.88 -0.70
C GLY A 84 2.05 -12.09 -1.74
N THR A 85 1.71 -12.05 -3.02
CA THR A 85 2.68 -12.23 -4.12
C THR A 85 3.73 -11.13 -4.13
N ILE A 86 3.32 -9.86 -4.05
CA ILE A 86 4.28 -8.74 -4.05
C ILE A 86 5.22 -8.79 -2.83
N LEU A 87 4.70 -9.13 -1.64
CA LEU A 87 5.54 -9.30 -0.45
C LEU A 87 6.55 -10.43 -0.63
N ASN A 88 6.11 -11.60 -1.10
CA ASN A 88 7.00 -12.74 -1.31
C ASN A 88 8.12 -12.42 -2.31
N CYS A 89 7.83 -11.69 -3.38
CA CYS A 89 8.83 -11.27 -4.36
C CYS A 89 9.85 -10.29 -3.75
N ILE A 90 9.39 -9.25 -3.05
CA ILE A 90 10.30 -8.24 -2.47
C ILE A 90 11.18 -8.85 -1.36
N GLN A 91 10.64 -9.82 -0.62
CA GLN A 91 11.31 -10.44 0.52
C GLN A 91 12.21 -11.63 0.16
N VAL A 92 12.50 -11.87 -1.13
CA VAL A 92 13.34 -12.99 -1.56
C VAL A 92 14.73 -12.98 -0.90
N PHE A 93 15.31 -11.80 -0.71
CA PHE A 93 16.57 -11.61 0.01
C PHE A 93 16.37 -11.16 1.47
N GLY A 94 15.13 -11.22 1.99
CA GLY A 94 14.82 -10.85 3.37
C GLY A 94 15.30 -9.45 3.76
N LEU A 95 16.20 -9.38 4.74
CA LEU A 95 16.80 -8.14 5.24
C LEU A 95 17.96 -7.63 4.38
N ASP A 96 18.51 -8.48 3.52
CA ASP A 96 19.70 -8.21 2.72
C ASP A 96 19.37 -7.48 1.40
N ALA A 97 18.09 -7.36 1.05
CA ALA A 97 17.62 -6.59 -0.09
C ALA A 97 17.98 -5.10 0.04
N LYS A 98 18.70 -4.55 -0.95
CA LYS A 98 19.19 -3.16 -0.96
C LYS A 98 18.58 -2.26 -2.00
N MET A 99 18.08 -2.84 -3.08
CA MET A 99 17.47 -2.06 -4.14
C MET A 99 16.32 -2.83 -4.74
N VAL A 100 15.25 -2.12 -5.06
CA VAL A 100 14.17 -2.62 -5.89
C VAL A 100 13.90 -1.65 -7.02
N ILE A 101 13.82 -2.18 -8.24
CA ILE A 101 13.37 -1.46 -9.43
C ILE A 101 11.98 -2.01 -9.77
N LEU A 102 11.00 -1.11 -9.81
CA LEU A 102 9.62 -1.39 -10.18
C LEU A 102 9.40 -0.91 -11.60
N THR A 103 8.95 -1.78 -12.49
CA THR A 103 8.60 -1.42 -13.87
C THR A 103 7.18 -1.86 -14.16
N TYR A 104 6.34 -0.94 -14.64
CA TYR A 104 4.96 -1.25 -15.03
C TYR A 104 4.75 -0.91 -16.51
N ASP A 105 4.33 -1.90 -17.28
CA ASP A 105 4.16 -1.86 -18.74
C ASP A 105 2.68 -1.80 -19.18
N HIS A 106 1.77 -1.43 -18.27
CA HIS A 106 0.32 -1.45 -18.46
C HIS A 106 -0.35 -2.83 -18.44
N VAL A 107 0.43 -3.91 -18.28
CA VAL A 107 -0.09 -5.29 -18.22
C VAL A 107 0.38 -6.00 -16.95
N SER A 108 1.65 -5.81 -16.60
CA SER A 108 2.32 -6.51 -15.52
C SER A 108 3.25 -5.58 -14.74
N LEU A 109 3.42 -5.88 -13.46
CA LEU A 109 4.39 -5.22 -12.60
C LEU A 109 5.62 -6.11 -12.51
N HIS A 110 6.73 -5.62 -13.03
CA HIS A 110 8.04 -6.26 -12.90
C HIS A 110 8.79 -5.68 -11.71
N LEU A 111 9.44 -6.54 -10.94
CA LEU A 111 10.31 -6.19 -9.83
C LEU A 111 11.69 -6.79 -10.08
N SER A 112 12.73 -5.96 -10.03
CA SER A 112 14.12 -6.40 -10.00
C SER A 112 14.70 -6.03 -8.64
N ILE A 113 15.01 -7.03 -7.81
CA ILE A 113 15.56 -6.84 -6.47
C ILE A 113 17.04 -7.20 -6.48
N THR A 114 17.88 -6.36 -5.86
CA THR A 114 19.32 -6.58 -5.72
C THR A 114 19.71 -6.62 -4.24
N ASP A 115 20.60 -7.55 -3.86
CA ASP A 115 21.19 -7.65 -2.52
C ASP A 115 22.53 -6.90 -2.38
N ASP A 116 23.22 -7.08 -1.25
CA ASP A 116 24.53 -6.48 -0.97
C ASP A 116 25.66 -7.05 -1.85
N ASP A 117 25.58 -8.33 -2.21
CA ASP A 117 26.61 -9.05 -2.94
C ASP A 117 26.45 -8.92 -4.47
N GLY A 118 25.40 -8.22 -4.91
CA GLY A 118 25.08 -7.97 -6.32
C GLY A 118 24.25 -9.08 -6.97
N ALA A 119 23.72 -10.03 -6.21
CA ALA A 119 22.75 -11.00 -6.70
C ALA A 119 21.43 -10.29 -7.04
N VAL A 120 20.80 -10.71 -8.14
CA VAL A 120 19.57 -10.10 -8.65
C VAL A 120 18.48 -11.16 -8.77
N THR A 121 17.28 -10.82 -8.31
CA THR A 121 16.06 -11.59 -8.55
C THR A 121 15.06 -10.75 -9.32
N ASP A 122 14.57 -11.28 -10.45
CA ASP A 122 13.53 -10.66 -11.25
C ASP A 122 12.20 -11.41 -11.06
N CYS A 123 11.13 -10.65 -10.81
CA CYS A 123 9.77 -11.16 -10.63
C CYS A 123 8.83 -10.43 -11.59
N SER A 124 7.93 -11.15 -12.24
CA SER A 124 6.86 -10.56 -13.06
C SER A 124 5.50 -10.92 -12.46
N LEU A 125 4.72 -9.92 -12.10
CA LEU A 125 3.45 -10.08 -11.41
C LEU A 125 2.30 -9.65 -12.30
N CYS A 126 1.30 -10.51 -12.40
CA CYS A 126 0.05 -10.19 -13.06
C CYS A 126 -0.66 -9.03 -12.34
N THR A 127 -1.17 -8.08 -13.12
CA THR A 127 -2.03 -7.01 -12.61
C THR A 127 -3.46 -7.22 -13.10
N TYR A 128 -4.41 -6.81 -12.28
CA TYR A 128 -5.84 -6.98 -12.58
C TYR A 128 -6.45 -5.60 -12.80
N ASN A 129 -7.22 -5.46 -13.88
CA ASN A 129 -7.95 -4.23 -14.13
C ASN A 129 -9.00 -4.04 -13.04
N ILE A 130 -9.08 -2.82 -12.52
CA ILE A 130 -10.10 -2.42 -11.57
C ILE A 130 -11.38 -2.17 -12.39
N SER A 131 -12.50 -2.81 -12.02
CA SER A 131 -13.79 -2.53 -12.65
C SER A 131 -14.23 -1.11 -12.31
N GLU A 132 -14.84 -0.42 -13.28
CA GLU A 132 -15.33 0.97 -13.16
C GLU A 132 -16.36 1.18 -12.03
N GLU A 133 -16.89 0.09 -11.43
CA GLU A 133 -17.85 0.12 -10.32
C GLU A 133 -17.21 0.38 -8.94
N THR A 134 -15.89 0.47 -8.85
CA THR A 134 -15.24 0.89 -7.60
C THR A 134 -15.14 2.41 -7.54
N ASP A 135 -16.26 3.03 -7.16
CA ASP A 135 -16.35 4.43 -6.76
C ASP A 135 -15.34 4.74 -5.63
N GLU A 136 -14.12 5.16 -5.99
CA GLU A 136 -13.17 5.81 -5.09
C GLU A 136 -13.58 7.27 -4.78
N PHE A 137 -14.73 7.74 -5.29
CA PHE A 137 -15.24 9.10 -5.08
C PHE A 137 -15.39 9.51 -3.61
N TYR A 138 -15.38 8.57 -2.65
CA TYR A 138 -15.46 8.88 -1.22
C TYR A 138 -14.11 9.08 -0.51
N TYR A 139 -12.98 8.73 -1.13
CA TYR A 139 -11.66 8.84 -0.49
C TYR A 139 -10.64 9.62 -1.34
N SER A 140 -11.04 10.02 -2.55
CA SER A 140 -10.28 10.94 -3.39
C SER A 140 -10.41 12.36 -2.86
N ASN A 141 -9.46 12.79 -2.03
CA ASN A 141 -8.52 13.85 -2.40
C ASN A 141 -7.43 14.06 -1.34
N PHE A 142 -6.19 14.16 -1.83
CA PHE A 142 -5.13 15.00 -1.29
C PHE A 142 -5.78 16.22 -0.61
N LEU A 143 -5.55 16.48 0.68
CA LEU A 143 -5.61 17.86 1.17
C LEU A 143 -6.95 18.63 1.12
N ASP A 144 -8.12 18.03 1.32
CA ASP A 144 -9.32 18.85 1.60
C ASP A 144 -9.45 19.35 3.05
N CYS A 145 -8.37 19.30 3.83
CA CYS A 145 -8.18 20.28 4.91
C CYS A 145 -7.86 21.69 4.36
N LYS A 146 -7.61 21.84 3.05
CA LYS A 146 -7.54 23.15 2.38
C LYS A 146 -8.86 23.58 1.74
N ASN A 147 -9.84 22.68 1.54
CA ASN A 147 -11.20 23.15 1.35
C ASN A 147 -11.74 23.56 2.72
N VAL A 148 -11.93 24.87 2.80
CA VAL A 148 -12.25 25.76 3.92
C VAL A 148 -13.65 25.45 4.50
N ALA A 149 -14.06 24.18 4.56
CA ALA A 149 -15.39 23.74 5.01
C ALA A 149 -15.37 22.56 5.99
N ILE A 150 -14.21 21.96 6.28
CA ILE A 150 -14.04 21.04 7.42
C ILE A 150 -13.43 21.83 8.58
N PHE A 151 -14.18 22.81 9.08
CA PHE A 151 -13.84 23.54 10.30
C PHE A 151 -14.49 22.86 11.51
N ASP A 152 -13.69 22.75 12.58
CA ASP A 152 -13.97 22.17 13.91
C ASP A 152 -13.88 20.64 14.04
N LEU A 153 -12.71 20.09 13.70
CA LEU A 153 -12.28 18.80 14.25
C LEU A 153 -11.16 19.03 15.26
N ASP A 154 -11.40 18.66 16.52
CA ASP A 154 -10.34 18.52 17.52
C ASP A 154 -9.35 17.47 17.03
N TYR A 155 -8.07 17.86 16.90
CA TYR A 155 -7.00 16.94 16.55
C TYR A 155 -6.08 16.72 17.75
N VAL A 156 -5.70 15.47 17.95
CA VAL A 156 -4.68 15.09 18.93
C VAL A 156 -3.49 14.53 18.18
N THR A 157 -2.33 15.13 18.40
CA THR A 157 -1.05 14.57 17.94
C THR A 157 -0.43 13.79 19.08
N MET A 158 0.02 12.57 18.79
CA MET A 158 0.63 11.68 19.77
C MET A 158 1.76 10.89 19.14
N PHE A 159 2.79 10.57 19.93
CA PHE A 159 3.82 9.66 19.49
C PHE A 159 3.23 8.27 19.22
N PRO A 160 3.51 7.64 18.06
CA PRO A 160 2.97 6.33 17.73
C PRO A 160 3.25 5.23 18.77
N ILE A 161 4.35 5.34 19.51
CA ILE A 161 4.69 4.41 20.59
C ILE A 161 3.70 4.50 21.76
N ILE A 162 3.28 5.71 22.13
CA ILE A 162 2.31 5.93 23.21
C ILE A 162 0.94 5.41 22.76
N LEU A 163 0.53 5.74 21.53
CA LEU A 163 -0.74 5.26 20.96
C LEU A 163 -0.79 3.73 20.91
N ARG A 164 0.32 3.07 20.55
CA ARG A 164 0.41 1.61 20.51
C ARG A 164 0.15 0.99 21.89
N GLU A 165 0.78 1.49 22.94
CA GLU A 165 0.57 0.97 24.29
C GLU A 165 -0.89 1.17 24.74
N LEU A 166 -1.47 2.35 24.49
CA LEU A 166 -2.88 2.62 24.82
C LEU A 166 -3.85 1.68 24.07
N LEU A 167 -3.61 1.44 22.78
CA LEU A 167 -4.46 0.54 21.98
C LEU A 167 -4.33 -0.92 22.41
N LYS A 168 -3.15 -1.34 22.86
CA LYS A 168 -2.92 -2.69 23.37
C LYS A 168 -3.77 -2.97 24.60
N ASP A 169 -3.78 -2.03 25.55
CA ASP A 169 -4.59 -2.15 26.77
C ASP A 169 -6.09 -2.26 26.43
N LEU A 170 -6.56 -1.48 25.46
CA LEU A 170 -7.96 -1.55 25.00
C LEU A 170 -8.32 -2.89 24.35
N CYS A 171 -7.41 -3.49 23.58
CA CYS A 171 -7.62 -4.82 23.00
C CYS A 171 -7.75 -5.91 24.06
N ASP A 172 -7.03 -5.80 25.16
CA ASP A 172 -7.08 -6.77 26.26
C ASP A 172 -8.39 -6.64 27.05
N VAL A 173 -8.89 -5.41 27.28
CA VAL A 173 -10.18 -5.16 27.93
C VAL A 173 -11.35 -5.74 27.10
N GLY A 174 -11.35 -5.54 25.78
CA GLY A 174 -12.42 -6.00 24.90
C GLY A 174 -12.52 -7.52 24.72
N ARG A 175 -11.48 -8.29 25.10
CA ARG A 175 -11.48 -9.76 25.01
C ARG A 175 -12.13 -10.43 26.21
N SER A 176 -12.14 -9.78 27.37
CA SER A 176 -12.65 -10.33 28.64
C SER A 176 -14.13 -10.72 28.61
N GLU A 177 -14.94 -10.01 27.82
CA GLU A 177 -16.41 -10.20 27.79
C GLU A 177 -16.87 -11.32 26.82
N SER A 178 -15.97 -11.87 26.02
CA SER A 178 -16.30 -12.88 24.99
C SER A 178 -16.31 -14.33 25.48
N LYS A 179 -16.14 -14.57 26.79
CA LYS A 179 -16.16 -15.92 27.42
C LYS A 179 -17.37 -16.19 28.31
N VAL A 180 -18.47 -15.45 28.14
CA VAL A 180 -19.74 -15.75 28.82
C VAL A 180 -20.86 -15.87 27.78
N SER A 181 -20.99 -17.07 27.20
CA SER A 181 -22.24 -17.65 26.70
C SER A 181 -21.99 -19.10 26.28
#